data_AF-A0A9W6FAV2-F1
#
_entry.id   AF-A0A9W6FAV2-F1
#
_cell.length_a   1.000
_cell.length_b   1.000
_cell.length_c   1.000
_cell.angle_alpha   90.00
_cell.angle_beta   90.00
_cell.angle_gamma   90.00
#
_symmetry.space_group_name_H-M   'P 1'
#
loop_
_entity.id
_entity.type
_entity.pdbx_description
1 polymer ?
#
loop_
_entity_poly.entity_id
_entity_poly.type
_entity_poly.pdbx_seq_one_letter_code
_entity_poly.pdbx_strand_id
1 'polypeptide(L)'
;MDTLLAARRARGMTQGNVARATGISVPTLRALERGEGGLGPLIAVMEVLGLRWGWVPDGEDAAAALAGRRKARGISQGELARRIGCSRPTLIALERRLAGSVATLARALQILGLRPMLRGVAPVGRGLVPARNAPARDLVMTPPDLAAAVIGHFAPGLSGSVLDPARGQGAFYDGFPAHLDRHWCEIGG
;
A
#
# COMPACT_ATOMS: atom_id res chain seq x y z
N MET A 1 -10.97 -15.88 3.57
CA MET A 1 -10.43 -16.58 2.40
C MET A 1 -10.90 -16.01 1.08
N ASP A 2 -11.84 -15.07 1.10
CA ASP A 2 -12.36 -14.38 -0.08
C ASP A 2 -11.27 -13.82 -1.01
N THR A 3 -10.13 -13.37 -0.46
CA THR A 3 -8.97 -12.93 -1.24
C THR A 3 -8.41 -14.03 -2.15
N LEU A 4 -8.37 -15.29 -1.72
CA LEU A 4 -7.89 -16.42 -2.53
C LEU A 4 -8.85 -16.67 -3.71
N LEU A 5 -10.15 -16.72 -3.41
CA LEU A 5 -11.22 -16.90 -4.39
C LEU A 5 -11.23 -15.75 -5.41
N ALA A 6 -11.14 -14.51 -4.92
CA ALA A 6 -11.09 -13.31 -5.75
C ALA A 6 -9.85 -13.30 -6.66
N ALA A 7 -8.68 -13.65 -6.13
CA ALA A 7 -7.44 -13.71 -6.92
C ALA A 7 -7.50 -14.77 -8.02
N ARG A 8 -8.08 -15.95 -7.73
CA ARG A 8 -8.29 -16.99 -8.74
C ARG A 8 -9.25 -16.51 -9.83
N ARG A 9 -10.38 -15.91 -9.45
CA ARG A 9 -11.38 -15.39 -10.40
C ARG A 9 -10.81 -14.26 -11.27
N ALA A 10 -10.05 -13.34 -10.69
CA ALA A 10 -9.40 -12.25 -11.41
C ALA A 10 -8.41 -12.74 -12.48
N ARG A 11 -7.81 -13.92 -12.28
CA ARG A 11 -6.93 -14.59 -13.25
C ARG A 11 -7.68 -15.49 -14.25
N GLY A 12 -9.01 -15.56 -14.18
CA GLY A 12 -9.81 -16.43 -15.05
C GLY A 12 -9.58 -17.93 -14.84
N MET A 13 -8.95 -18.35 -13.74
CA MET A 13 -8.60 -19.75 -13.52
C MET A 13 -9.75 -20.53 -12.89
N THR A 14 -10.02 -21.73 -13.39
CA THR A 14 -10.91 -22.69 -12.72
C THR A 14 -10.22 -23.33 -11.50
N GLN A 15 -11.00 -23.93 -10.60
CA GLN A 15 -10.42 -24.73 -9.51
C GLN A 15 -9.57 -25.89 -10.04
N GLY A 16 -10.00 -26.52 -11.15
CA GLY A 16 -9.24 -27.58 -11.80
C GLY A 16 -7.88 -27.11 -12.34
N ASN A 17 -7.83 -25.91 -12.92
CA ASN A 17 -6.59 -25.34 -13.45
C ASN A 17 -5.56 -25.08 -12.33
N VAL A 18 -6.01 -24.49 -11.21
CA VAL A 18 -5.15 -24.23 -10.05
C VAL A 18 -4.71 -25.53 -9.37
N ALA A 19 -5.63 -26.48 -9.20
CA ALA A 19 -5.34 -27.79 -8.63
C ALA A 19 -4.25 -28.52 -9.43
N ARG A 20 -4.38 -28.55 -10.75
CA ARG A 20 -3.37 -29.12 -11.66
C ARG A 20 -2.03 -28.39 -11.55
N ALA A 21 -2.03 -27.05 -11.55
CA ALA A 21 -0.81 -26.25 -11.50
C ALA A 21 -0.03 -26.40 -10.18
N THR A 22 -0.73 -26.73 -9.09
CA THR A 22 -0.15 -26.88 -7.74
C THR A 22 0.06 -28.34 -7.33
N GLY A 23 -0.39 -29.31 -8.13
CA GLY A 23 -0.34 -30.74 -7.80
C GLY A 23 -1.27 -31.14 -6.65
N ILE A 24 -2.24 -30.31 -6.26
CA ILE A 24 -3.21 -30.64 -5.20
C ILE A 24 -4.55 -31.11 -5.80
N SER A 25 -5.39 -31.74 -4.98
CA SER A 25 -6.73 -32.13 -5.41
C SER A 25 -7.70 -30.93 -5.47
N VAL A 26 -8.69 -30.99 -6.37
CA VAL A 26 -9.79 -29.98 -6.42
C VAL A 26 -10.53 -29.88 -5.08
N PRO A 27 -10.85 -30.98 -4.37
CA PRO A 27 -11.40 -30.91 -3.01
C PRO A 27 -10.50 -30.15 -2.03
N THR A 28 -9.18 -30.35 -2.08
CA THR A 28 -8.22 -29.61 -1.25
C THR A 28 -8.30 -28.11 -1.54
N LEU A 29 -8.33 -27.70 -2.81
CA LEU A 29 -8.48 -26.29 -3.18
C LEU A 29 -9.81 -25.71 -2.70
N ARG A 30 -10.92 -26.47 -2.80
CA ARG A 30 -12.22 -26.05 -2.29
C ARG A 30 -12.20 -25.84 -0.77
N ALA A 31 -11.55 -26.73 -0.03
CA ALA A 31 -11.37 -26.57 1.42
C ALA A 31 -10.55 -25.30 1.74
N LEU A 32 -9.46 -25.07 1.01
CA LEU A 32 -8.67 -23.85 1.13
C LEU A 32 -9.51 -22.60 0.89
N GLU A 33 -10.32 -22.55 -0.17
CA GLU A 33 -11.20 -21.40 -0.44
C GLU A 33 -12.23 -21.14 0.68
N ARG A 34 -12.58 -22.15 1.49
CA ARG A 34 -13.41 -22.01 2.70
C ARG A 34 -12.64 -21.68 3.98
N GLY A 35 -11.30 -21.62 3.93
CA GLY A 35 -10.46 -21.37 5.12
C GLY A 35 -10.08 -22.62 5.90
N GLU A 36 -10.29 -23.79 5.29
CA GLU A 36 -9.97 -25.10 5.85
C GLU A 36 -8.69 -25.66 5.20
N GLY A 37 -8.13 -26.71 5.78
CA GLY A 37 -6.98 -27.42 5.21
C GLY A 37 -5.61 -26.94 5.73
N GLY A 38 -4.55 -27.42 5.09
CA GLY A 38 -3.17 -27.23 5.50
C GLY A 38 -2.51 -25.98 4.92
N LEU A 39 -1.54 -25.44 5.65
CA LEU A 39 -0.75 -24.28 5.21
C LEU A 39 0.17 -24.60 4.03
N GLY A 40 0.69 -25.83 3.92
CA GLY A 40 1.52 -26.27 2.79
C GLY A 40 0.80 -26.12 1.44
N PRO A 41 -0.38 -26.75 1.25
CA PRO A 41 -1.20 -26.54 0.06
C PRO A 41 -1.58 -25.07 -0.17
N LEU A 42 -1.84 -24.29 0.89
CA LEU A 42 -2.12 -22.86 0.75
C LEU A 42 -0.93 -22.11 0.16
N ILE A 43 0.29 -22.36 0.65
CA ILE A 43 1.52 -21.72 0.14
C ILE A 43 1.71 -22.02 -1.35
N ALA A 44 1.54 -23.29 -1.76
CA ALA A 44 1.63 -23.66 -3.18
C ALA A 44 0.61 -22.91 -4.05
N VAL A 45 -0.64 -22.77 -3.57
CA VAL A 45 -1.67 -21.99 -4.28
C VAL A 45 -1.34 -20.50 -4.31
N MET A 46 -0.77 -19.95 -3.23
CA MET A 46 -0.36 -18.55 -3.19
C MET A 46 0.68 -18.22 -4.24
N GLU A 47 1.66 -19.10 -4.47
CA GLU A 47 2.67 -18.94 -5.52
C GLU A 47 2.04 -18.85 -6.91
N VAL A 48 1.14 -19.78 -7.25
CA VAL A 48 0.44 -19.79 -8.55
C VAL A 48 -0.46 -18.56 -8.73
N LEU A 49 -1.11 -18.10 -7.66
CA LEU A 49 -2.03 -16.96 -7.71
C LEU A 49 -1.34 -15.60 -7.48
N GLY A 50 -0.02 -15.55 -7.28
CA GLY A 50 0.71 -14.31 -7.02
C GLY A 50 0.24 -13.61 -5.75
N LEU A 51 0.03 -14.37 -4.67
CA LEU A 51 -0.39 -13.87 -3.37
C LEU A 51 0.78 -13.90 -2.39
N ARG A 52 0.73 -12.99 -1.41
CA ARG A 52 1.64 -12.98 -0.25
C ARG A 52 0.87 -12.96 1.05
N TRP A 53 1.55 -13.26 2.14
CA TRP A 53 1.02 -13.00 3.48
C TRP A 53 0.77 -11.50 3.65
N GLY A 54 -0.43 -11.15 4.11
CA GLY A 54 -0.84 -9.75 4.27
C GLY A 54 -0.27 -9.08 5.53
N TRP A 55 0.18 -9.88 6.48
CA TRP A 55 0.68 -9.46 7.80
C TRP A 55 2.21 -9.55 7.93
N VAL A 56 2.90 -10.00 6.87
CA VAL A 56 4.35 -10.15 6.81
C VAL A 56 4.93 -9.04 5.93
N PRO A 57 5.87 -8.23 6.45
CA PRO A 57 6.63 -7.28 5.64
C PRO A 57 7.38 -7.97 4.49
N ASP A 58 7.66 -7.24 3.42
CA ASP A 58 8.35 -7.82 2.26
C ASP A 58 9.78 -8.24 2.65
N GLY A 59 10.14 -9.49 2.33
CA GLY A 59 11.46 -10.06 2.61
C GLY A 59 11.61 -10.71 4.00
N GLU A 60 10.59 -10.63 4.86
CA GLU A 60 10.63 -11.27 6.18
C GLU A 60 10.13 -12.73 6.15
N ASP A 61 10.70 -13.56 7.02
CA ASP A 61 10.19 -14.91 7.29
C ASP A 61 8.86 -14.84 8.06
N ALA A 62 7.83 -15.46 7.50
CA ALA A 62 6.48 -15.42 8.07
C ALA A 62 6.40 -16.06 9.46
N ALA A 63 7.10 -17.18 9.69
CA ALA A 63 7.04 -17.88 10.97
C ALA A 63 7.67 -17.03 12.09
N ALA A 64 8.83 -16.43 11.81
CA ALA A 64 9.51 -15.48 12.69
C ALA A 64 8.69 -14.21 12.92
N ALA A 65 8.06 -13.65 11.89
CA ALA A 65 7.19 -12.47 12.02
C ALA A 65 6.01 -12.74 12.96
N LEU A 66 5.38 -13.92 12.88
CA LEU A 66 4.29 -14.30 13.78
C LEU A 66 4.77 -14.39 15.24
N ALA A 67 5.90 -15.05 15.46
CA ALA A 67 6.50 -15.17 16.78
C ALA A 67 6.90 -13.80 17.37
N GLY A 68 7.44 -12.92 16.53
CA GLY A 68 7.79 -11.55 16.90
C GLY A 68 6.56 -10.74 17.32
N ARG A 69 5.47 -10.80 16.54
CA ARG A 69 4.20 -10.13 16.89
C ARG A 69 3.59 -10.67 18.17
N ARG A 70 3.62 -11.99 18.40
CA ARG A 70 3.18 -12.57 19.68
C ARG A 70 3.99 -12.00 20.85
N LYS A 71 5.33 -12.00 20.74
CA LYS A 71 6.24 -11.49 21.78
C LYS A 71 6.01 -10.00 22.07
N ALA A 72 5.81 -9.19 21.04
CA ALA A 72 5.52 -7.76 21.18
C ALA A 72 4.24 -7.47 21.97
N ARG A 73 3.30 -8.42 22.01
CA ARG A 73 2.08 -8.35 22.84
C ARG A 73 2.24 -8.95 24.24
N GLY A 74 3.44 -9.42 24.61
CA GLY A 74 3.69 -10.08 25.90
C GLY A 74 3.02 -11.44 26.07
N ILE A 75 2.52 -12.05 24.99
CA ILE A 75 1.80 -13.32 25.05
C ILE A 75 2.80 -14.48 24.95
N SER A 76 2.74 -15.48 25.83
CA SER A 76 3.58 -16.68 25.72
C SER A 76 3.06 -17.66 24.67
N GLN A 77 3.89 -18.62 24.22
CA GLN A 77 3.41 -19.68 23.32
C GLN A 77 2.30 -20.53 23.97
N GLY A 78 2.45 -20.88 25.24
CA GLY A 78 1.41 -21.63 25.97
C GLY A 78 0.09 -20.85 26.02
N GLU A 79 0.17 -19.56 26.28
CA GLU A 79 -1.00 -18.70 26.34
C GLU A 79 -1.72 -18.60 24.99
N LEU A 80 -0.99 -18.31 23.92
CA LEU A 80 -1.59 -18.20 22.59
C LEU A 80 -2.19 -19.55 22.14
N ALA A 81 -1.52 -20.67 22.43
CA ALA A 81 -2.02 -22.01 22.11
C ALA A 81 -3.36 -22.29 22.81
N ARG A 82 -3.49 -21.95 24.10
CA ARG A 82 -4.76 -22.07 24.84
C ARG A 82 -5.86 -21.19 24.22
N ARG A 83 -5.56 -19.94 23.87
CA ARG A 83 -6.54 -19.02 23.26
C ARG A 83 -7.01 -19.48 21.87
N ILE A 84 -6.12 -20.09 21.09
CA ILE A 84 -6.47 -20.68 19.78
C ILE A 84 -7.30 -21.97 19.96
N GLY A 85 -7.06 -22.71 21.04
CA GLY A 85 -7.60 -24.05 21.26
C GLY A 85 -6.74 -25.15 20.64
N CYS A 86 -5.41 -24.96 20.59
CA CYS A 86 -4.46 -25.96 20.07
C CYS A 86 -3.37 -26.32 21.10
N SER A 87 -2.57 -27.34 20.79
CA SER A 87 -1.45 -27.74 21.64
C SER A 87 -0.28 -26.76 21.50
N ARG A 88 0.53 -26.62 22.57
CA ARG A 88 1.77 -25.83 22.50
C ARG A 88 2.73 -26.32 21.40
N PRO A 89 2.94 -27.64 21.18
CA PRO A 89 3.70 -28.14 20.02
C PRO A 89 3.16 -27.68 18.67
N THR A 90 1.84 -27.62 18.48
CA THR A 90 1.22 -27.10 17.25
C THR A 90 1.58 -25.63 17.03
N LEU A 91 1.54 -24.81 18.08
CA LEU A 91 1.97 -23.41 17.96
C LEU A 91 3.47 -23.28 17.71
N ILE A 92 4.31 -24.13 18.32
CA ILE A 92 5.75 -24.16 18.04
C ILE A 92 6.01 -24.50 16.57
N ALA A 93 5.30 -25.48 16.00
CA ALA A 93 5.43 -25.82 14.59
C ALA A 93 5.01 -24.65 13.67
N LEU A 94 3.94 -23.95 14.04
CA LEU A 94 3.48 -22.76 13.33
C LEU A 94 4.52 -21.63 13.38
N GLU A 95 5.09 -21.33 14.54
CA GLU A 95 6.06 -20.24 14.74
C GLU A 95 7.48 -20.57 14.23
N ARG A 96 7.79 -21.83 13.94
CA ARG A 96 9.12 -22.24 13.45
C ARG A 96 9.17 -22.59 11.97
N ARG A 97 8.06 -23.07 11.41
CA ARG A 97 8.03 -23.63 10.04
C ARG A 97 6.78 -23.22 9.26
N LEU A 98 5.93 -22.38 9.85
CA LEU A 98 4.61 -22.05 9.31
C LEU A 98 3.78 -23.29 8.95
N ALA A 99 3.93 -24.35 9.76
CA ALA A 99 3.27 -25.63 9.55
C ALA A 99 1.99 -25.74 10.38
N GLY A 100 1.00 -26.47 9.85
CA GLY A 100 -0.30 -26.68 10.50
C GLY A 100 -1.47 -26.35 9.58
N SER A 101 -2.58 -25.93 10.18
CA SER A 101 -3.83 -25.64 9.46
C SER A 101 -4.04 -24.14 9.22
N VAL A 102 -4.75 -23.82 8.14
CA VAL A 102 -5.22 -22.48 7.82
C VAL A 102 -6.06 -21.92 8.97
N ALA A 103 -6.92 -22.74 9.57
CA ALA A 103 -7.76 -22.35 10.69
C ALA A 103 -6.96 -21.95 11.94
N THR A 104 -5.88 -22.68 12.26
CA THR A 104 -4.99 -22.34 13.38
C THR A 104 -4.31 -21.00 13.15
N LEU A 105 -3.77 -20.76 11.95
CA LEU A 105 -3.15 -19.49 11.61
C LEU A 105 -4.18 -18.35 11.64
N ALA A 106 -5.35 -18.53 11.04
CA ALA A 106 -6.40 -17.52 11.03
C ALA A 106 -6.81 -17.09 12.46
N ARG A 107 -6.97 -18.04 13.38
CA ARG A 107 -7.24 -17.75 14.81
C ARG A 107 -6.08 -17.02 15.48
N ALA A 108 -4.84 -17.44 15.22
CA ALA A 108 -3.66 -16.75 15.75
C ALA A 108 -3.61 -15.29 15.29
N LEU A 109 -3.81 -15.03 14.00
CA LEU A 109 -3.84 -13.69 13.43
C LEU A 109 -4.97 -12.84 14.02
N GLN A 110 -6.16 -13.42 14.21
CA GLN A 110 -7.28 -12.75 14.85
C GLN A 110 -6.95 -12.31 16.28
N ILE A 111 -6.39 -13.21 17.11
CA ILE A 111 -6.00 -12.91 18.50
C ILE A 111 -4.91 -11.84 18.56
N LEU A 112 -3.98 -11.85 17.60
CA LEU A 112 -2.88 -10.88 17.53
C LEU A 112 -3.29 -9.56 16.89
N GLY A 113 -4.49 -9.45 16.29
CA GLY A 113 -4.98 -8.27 15.58
C GLY A 113 -4.32 -8.05 14.22
N LEU A 114 -3.84 -9.12 13.58
CA LEU A 114 -3.13 -9.08 12.30
C LEU A 114 -4.09 -9.33 11.15
N ARG A 115 -4.28 -8.34 10.27
CA ARG A 115 -5.10 -8.43 9.05
C ARG A 115 -4.51 -7.57 7.94
N PRO A 116 -4.72 -7.93 6.65
CA PRO A 116 -5.38 -9.15 6.16
C PRO A 116 -4.47 -10.39 6.22
N MET A 117 -5.05 -11.60 6.12
CA MET A 117 -4.25 -12.84 6.10
C MET A 117 -3.44 -12.97 4.81
N LEU A 118 -4.07 -12.70 3.67
CA LEU A 118 -3.47 -12.73 2.34
C LEU A 118 -3.60 -11.35 1.70
N ARG A 119 -2.61 -10.96 0.90
CA ARG A 119 -2.66 -9.78 0.04
C ARG A 119 -2.24 -10.15 -1.38
N GLY A 120 -2.80 -9.45 -2.37
CA GLY A 120 -2.29 -9.52 -3.73
C GLY A 120 -0.92 -8.86 -3.84
N VAL A 121 -0.05 -9.39 -4.69
CA VAL A 121 1.12 -8.65 -5.14
C VAL A 121 0.62 -7.64 -6.18
N ALA A 122 0.71 -6.35 -5.87
CA ALA A 122 0.48 -5.33 -6.89
C ALA A 122 1.47 -5.55 -8.04
N PRO A 123 1.06 -5.44 -9.32
CA PRO A 123 2.01 -5.50 -10.40
C PRO A 123 3.11 -4.46 -10.16
N VAL A 124 4.36 -4.91 -10.20
CA VAL A 124 5.54 -4.03 -10.17
C VAL A 124 5.38 -3.10 -11.36
N GLY A 125 4.95 -1.85 -11.13
CA GLY A 125 4.65 -0.93 -12.24
C GLY A 125 3.66 0.20 -11.96
N ARG A 126 2.88 0.19 -10.87
CA ARG A 126 2.25 1.44 -10.44
C ARG A 126 3.29 2.30 -9.74
N GLY A 127 4.07 3.02 -10.56
CA GLY A 127 4.89 4.12 -10.07
C GLY A 127 4.05 5.03 -9.18
N LEU A 128 4.69 5.67 -8.20
CA LEU A 128 4.09 6.67 -7.31
C LEU A 128 3.68 7.96 -8.06
N VAL A 129 3.43 7.87 -9.36
CA VAL A 129 3.00 8.96 -10.20
C VAL A 129 1.49 9.06 -10.00
N PRO A 130 1.00 10.13 -9.36
CA PRO A 130 -0.43 10.39 -9.29
C PRO A 130 -1.00 10.45 -10.71
N ALA A 131 -2.29 10.17 -10.86
CA ALA A 131 -2.96 10.45 -12.13
C ALA A 131 -2.67 11.91 -12.54
N ARG A 132 -2.36 12.14 -13.82
CA ARG A 132 -2.07 13.48 -14.35
C ARG A 132 -3.23 14.41 -13.96
N ASN A 133 -2.95 15.42 -13.14
CA ASN A 133 -3.96 16.42 -12.79
C ASN A 133 -4.48 17.07 -14.08
N ALA A 134 -5.78 17.35 -14.14
CA ALA A 134 -6.32 18.18 -15.21
C ALA A 134 -5.62 19.56 -15.14
N PRO A 135 -5.14 20.14 -16.25
CA PRO A 135 -4.35 21.37 -16.25
C PRO A 135 -5.00 22.52 -15.46
N ALA A 136 -6.33 22.60 -15.48
CA ALA A 136 -7.10 23.60 -14.75
C ALA A 136 -7.00 23.48 -13.21
N ARG A 137 -6.64 22.31 -12.67
CA ARG A 137 -6.43 22.08 -11.22
C ARG A 137 -5.00 22.38 -10.76
N ASP A 138 -4.09 22.63 -11.69
CA ASP A 138 -2.68 22.91 -11.41
C ASP A 138 -2.32 24.40 -11.60
N LEU A 139 -3.35 25.25 -11.81
CA LEU A 139 -3.20 26.69 -11.87
C LEU A 139 -3.15 27.26 -10.44
N VAL A 140 -1.95 27.58 -9.98
CA VAL A 140 -1.72 28.33 -8.74
C VAL A 140 -1.47 29.78 -9.10
N MET A 141 -2.46 30.65 -8.86
CA MET A 141 -2.36 32.10 -9.07
C MET A 141 -2.23 32.82 -7.73
N THR A 142 -1.36 33.83 -7.67
CA THR A 142 -1.31 34.72 -6.51
C THR A 142 -2.54 35.63 -6.50
N PRO A 143 -3.31 35.71 -5.40
CA PRO A 143 -4.39 36.69 -5.26
C PRO A 143 -3.88 38.13 -5.44
N PRO A 144 -4.59 39.00 -6.19
CA PRO A 144 -4.12 40.36 -6.47
C PRO A 144 -3.88 41.23 -5.22
N ASP A 145 -4.68 41.04 -4.17
CA ASP A 145 -4.55 41.73 -2.88
C ASP A 145 -3.26 41.33 -2.16
N LEU A 146 -2.93 40.03 -2.16
CA LEU A 146 -1.67 39.53 -1.61
C LEU A 146 -0.47 40.07 -2.40
N ALA A 147 -0.53 40.07 -3.73
CA ALA A 147 0.53 40.62 -4.57
C ALA A 147 0.75 42.12 -4.29
N ALA A 148 -0.32 42.90 -4.19
CA ALA A 148 -0.25 44.32 -3.84
C ALA A 148 0.37 44.56 -2.46
N ALA A 149 0.02 43.75 -1.46
CA ALA A 149 0.62 43.85 -0.12
C ALA A 149 2.14 43.58 -0.13
N VAL A 150 2.57 42.55 -0.87
CA VAL A 150 3.99 42.23 -1.03
C VAL A 150 4.73 43.35 -1.76
N ILE A 151 4.18 43.85 -2.87
CA ILE A 151 4.79 44.94 -3.63
C ILE A 151 4.90 46.19 -2.77
N GLY A 152 3.84 46.58 -2.06
CA GLY A 152 3.85 47.74 -1.17
C GLY A 152 4.92 47.67 -0.08
N HIS A 153 5.19 46.47 0.44
CA HIS A 153 6.24 46.25 1.43
C HIS A 153 7.64 46.52 0.87
N PHE A 154 7.92 46.09 -0.36
CA PHE A 154 9.26 46.18 -0.96
C PHE A 154 9.49 47.43 -1.83
N ALA A 155 8.43 48.08 -2.30
CA ALA A 155 8.49 49.21 -3.24
C ALA A 155 9.52 50.31 -2.89
N PRO A 156 9.69 50.74 -1.62
CA PRO A 156 10.67 51.78 -1.29
C PRO A 156 12.13 51.39 -1.59
N GLY A 157 12.44 50.10 -1.63
CA GLY A 157 13.80 49.59 -1.88
C GLY A 157 14.06 49.15 -3.33
N LEU A 158 13.06 49.20 -4.20
CA LEU A 158 13.19 48.73 -5.58
C LEU A 158 13.65 49.86 -6.52
N SER A 159 14.67 49.58 -7.32
CA SER A 159 15.17 50.46 -8.37
C SER A 159 15.70 49.64 -9.56
N GLY A 160 15.76 50.26 -10.74
CA GLY A 160 16.22 49.59 -11.97
C GLY A 160 15.15 48.70 -12.60
N SER A 161 15.52 47.49 -12.99
CA SER A 161 14.65 46.55 -13.73
C SER A 161 14.10 45.44 -12.83
N VAL A 162 12.88 44.98 -13.11
CA VAL A 162 12.22 43.86 -12.43
C VAL A 162 11.74 42.82 -13.44
N LEU A 163 11.89 41.54 -13.12
CA LEU A 163 11.46 40.42 -13.96
C LEU A 163 10.37 39.62 -13.24
N ASP A 164 9.19 39.53 -13.85
CA ASP A 164 8.15 38.57 -13.45
C ASP A 164 8.35 37.23 -14.18
N PRO A 165 8.75 36.15 -13.48
CA PRO A 165 8.98 34.85 -14.12
C PRO A 165 7.71 34.17 -14.65
N ALA A 166 6.53 34.63 -14.22
CA ALA A 166 5.26 34.04 -14.63
C ALA A 166 4.16 35.11 -14.56
N ARG A 167 4.11 35.97 -15.59
CA ARG A 167 3.15 37.09 -15.66
C ARG A 167 1.73 36.58 -15.41
N GLY A 168 1.33 35.48 -16.06
CA GLY A 168 0.01 34.89 -15.88
C GLY A 168 -1.10 35.91 -16.13
N GLN A 169 -1.90 36.24 -15.11
CA GLN A 169 -2.95 37.28 -15.20
C GLN A 169 -2.47 38.67 -14.74
N GLY A 170 -1.20 38.85 -14.42
CA GLY A 170 -0.59 40.15 -14.13
C GLY A 170 -0.58 40.60 -12.67
N ALA A 171 -0.91 39.72 -11.71
CA ALA A 171 -1.04 40.09 -10.29
C ALA A 171 0.19 40.83 -9.72
N PHE A 172 1.42 40.43 -10.11
CA PHE A 172 2.64 41.15 -9.78
C PHE A 172 3.05 42.15 -10.87
N TYR A 173 3.16 41.69 -12.12
CA TYR A 173 3.59 42.52 -13.25
C TYR A 173 2.85 43.88 -13.36
N ASP A 174 1.53 43.88 -13.26
CA ASP A 174 0.71 45.09 -13.38
C ASP A 174 0.81 45.98 -12.12
N GLY A 175 1.14 45.38 -10.97
CA GLY A 175 1.24 46.07 -9.68
C GLY A 175 2.62 46.67 -9.37
N PHE A 176 3.68 46.31 -10.11
CA PHE A 176 5.00 46.89 -9.87
C PHE A 176 5.04 48.42 -10.07
N PRO A 177 5.84 49.16 -9.27
CA PRO A 177 5.96 50.61 -9.39
C PRO A 177 6.32 51.08 -10.80
N ALA A 178 5.70 52.18 -11.23
CA ALA A 178 5.85 52.71 -12.59
C ALA A 178 7.28 53.19 -12.93
N HIS A 179 8.14 53.43 -11.93
CA HIS A 179 9.53 53.84 -12.15
C HIS A 179 10.47 52.67 -12.45
N LEU A 180 10.00 51.43 -12.32
CA LEU A 180 10.79 50.24 -12.65
C LEU A 180 10.67 49.90 -14.13
N ASP A 181 11.77 49.41 -14.70
CA ASP A 181 11.78 48.81 -16.02
C ASP A 181 11.29 47.35 -15.93
N ARG A 182 10.04 47.11 -16.35
CA ARG A 182 9.32 45.86 -16.11
C ARG A 182 9.50 44.87 -17.27
N HIS A 183 9.94 43.67 -16.93
CA HIS A 183 10.11 42.54 -17.85
C HIS A 183 9.29 41.35 -17.38
N TRP A 184 8.97 40.44 -18.29
CA TRP A 184 8.43 39.13 -17.94
C TRP A 184 9.04 38.05 -18.84
N CYS A 185 9.17 36.84 -18.30
CA CYS A 185 9.68 35.69 -19.05
C CYS A 185 8.68 34.54 -18.93
N GLU A 186 7.66 34.56 -19.78
CA GLU A 186 6.78 33.41 -19.99
C GLU A 186 6.95 32.92 -21.43
N ILE A 187 7.04 31.60 -21.62
CA ILE A 187 7.01 31.02 -22.96
C ILE A 187 5.60 31.29 -23.48
N GLY A 188 5.48 32.13 -24.51
CA GLY A 188 4.20 32.34 -25.20
C GLY A 188 3.64 30.98 -25.61
N GLY A 189 2.44 30.67 -25.11
CA GLY A 189 1.73 29.43 -25.44
C GLY A 189 1.37 29.34 -26.91
#